data_AF-A6JM15-F1
#
_entry.id   AF-A6JM15-F1
#
_cell.length_a   1.000
_cell.length_b   1.000
_cell.length_c   1.000
_cell.angle_alpha   90.00
_cell.angle_beta   90.00
_cell.angle_gamma   90.00
#
_symmetry.space_group_name_H-M   'P 1'
#
loop_
_entity.id
_entity.type
_entity.pdbx_description
1 polymer ?
#
loop_
_entity_poly.entity_id
_entity_poly.type
_entity_poly.pdbx_seq_one_letter_code
_entity_poly.pdbx_strand_id
1 'polypeptide(L)'
;MELLHSGGRVKDIQSVYLDTTFCDPRFYQIPSREECLRGVLELVRSWITRSPKHVVWLNCKAAYGYEYLFTNLSEELGVQVHVDKLDMFKNMPDILHHLTTDRNTQIHACRHPKAEEYFQWNKLPCGMASKTKTVLHTISIKPSTMWFGERTRKTNVIVRTGESSYRACFSFHSSYSEIKDFLSYICPVNAYPNVIPIGLTVDKVMDFLKPLCRSSQCAEPKYKPLGKLKRARTVHLDSVDTTIRTPRPRKMKGCSQ
;
A
#
# COMPACT_ATOMS: atom_id res chain seq x y z
N MET A 1 6.13 12.82 -12.80
CA MET A 1 6.18 14.06 -11.96
C MET A 1 5.38 15.24 -12.54
N GLU A 2 4.71 15.10 -13.68
CA GLU A 2 4.00 16.23 -14.33
C GLU A 2 2.74 16.72 -13.58
N LEU A 3 2.13 15.89 -12.72
CA LEU A 3 0.86 16.23 -12.07
C LEU A 3 0.97 17.40 -11.07
N LEU A 4 2.14 17.61 -10.46
CA LEU A 4 2.39 18.70 -9.51
C LEU A 4 3.00 19.93 -10.17
N HIS A 5 3.30 19.87 -11.47
CA HIS A 5 3.99 20.94 -12.18
C HIS A 5 3.08 21.61 -13.21
N SER A 6 3.33 22.89 -13.46
CA SER A 6 2.74 23.67 -14.53
C SER A 6 3.81 24.60 -15.09
N GLY A 7 4.13 24.49 -16.38
CA GLY A 7 5.19 25.29 -17.01
C GLY A 7 6.58 25.09 -16.40
N GLY A 8 6.92 23.86 -16.00
CA GLY A 8 8.23 23.52 -15.44
C GLY A 8 8.46 23.96 -13.99
N ARG A 9 7.43 24.49 -13.31
CA ARG A 9 7.48 24.85 -11.88
C ARG A 9 6.39 24.13 -11.11
N VAL A 10 6.58 23.96 -9.81
CA VAL A 10 5.54 23.43 -8.93
C VAL A 10 4.32 24.35 -9.01
N LYS A 11 3.12 23.76 -9.04
CA LYS A 11 1.84 24.48 -9.03
C LYS A 11 1.75 25.40 -7.82
N ASP A 12 1.06 26.52 -8.01
CA ASP A 12 0.71 27.41 -6.90
C ASP A 12 -0.33 26.72 -6.00
N ILE A 13 0.14 26.22 -4.85
CA ILE A 13 -0.69 25.48 -3.89
C ILE A 13 -0.97 26.37 -2.68
N GLN A 14 -2.25 26.71 -2.51
CA GLN A 14 -2.72 27.52 -1.39
C GLN A 14 -2.63 26.78 -0.06
N SER A 15 -3.11 25.54 0.00
CA SER A 15 -3.20 24.77 1.23
C SER A 15 -2.87 23.31 0.99
N VAL A 16 -2.08 22.73 1.89
CA VAL A 16 -1.78 21.30 1.91
C VAL A 16 -2.36 20.70 3.18
N TYR A 17 -3.17 19.66 3.02
CA TYR A 17 -3.66 18.80 4.10
C TYR A 17 -2.87 17.50 4.04
N LEU A 18 -1.89 17.31 4.92
CA LEU A 18 -0.93 16.21 4.82
C LEU A 18 -0.98 15.26 6.01
N ASP A 19 -0.59 14.02 5.74
CA ASP A 19 -0.33 13.04 6.77
C ASP A 19 0.89 13.46 7.60
N THR A 20 0.64 13.65 8.89
CA THR A 20 1.60 14.11 9.88
C THR A 20 1.87 13.05 10.95
N THR A 21 1.57 11.78 10.68
CA THR A 21 1.72 10.66 11.63
C THR A 21 3.09 10.63 12.33
N PHE A 22 4.17 10.86 11.59
CA PHE A 22 5.55 10.94 12.12
C PHE A 22 6.15 12.35 12.00
N CYS A 23 5.33 13.40 12.10
CA CYS A 23 5.79 14.79 12.10
C CYS A 23 6.41 15.18 13.45
N ASP A 24 7.50 14.52 13.83
CA ASP A 24 8.27 14.74 15.05
C ASP A 24 9.75 14.44 14.78
N PRO A 25 10.71 15.31 15.17
CA PRO A 25 12.14 15.08 14.98
C PRO A 25 12.68 13.74 15.50
N ARG A 26 12.00 13.08 16.45
CA ARG A 26 12.34 11.71 16.88
C ARG A 26 12.33 10.70 15.73
N PHE A 27 11.43 10.89 14.76
CA PHE A 27 11.31 10.06 13.57
C PHE A 27 12.02 10.70 12.36
N TYR A 28 13.18 11.33 12.59
CA TYR A 28 13.89 12.10 11.55
C TYR A 28 14.07 11.31 10.26
N GLN A 29 14.63 10.10 10.34
CA GLN A 29 14.79 9.19 9.23
C GLN A 29 14.13 7.85 9.54
N ILE A 30 13.48 7.29 8.54
CA ILE A 30 12.99 5.92 8.52
C ILE A 30 13.75 5.21 7.39
N PRO A 31 14.21 3.96 7.57
CA PRO A 31 14.80 3.18 6.49
C PRO A 31 13.88 3.12 5.27
N SER A 32 14.48 3.12 4.09
CA SER A 32 13.74 3.07 2.82
C SER A 32 12.91 1.79 2.71
N ARG A 33 11.91 1.81 1.81
CA ARG A 33 11.09 0.64 1.51
C ARG A 33 11.95 -0.54 1.08
N GLU A 34 12.94 -0.29 0.23
CA GLU A 34 13.86 -1.29 -0.32
C GLU A 34 14.75 -1.91 0.77
N GLU A 35 15.27 -1.10 1.69
CA GLU A 35 16.05 -1.59 2.83
C GLU A 35 15.20 -2.48 3.76
N CYS A 36 13.96 -2.06 4.05
CA CYS A 36 13.03 -2.83 4.86
C CYS A 36 12.68 -4.18 4.20
N LEU A 37 12.34 -4.16 2.91
CA LEU A 37 12.03 -5.37 2.13
C LEU A 37 13.20 -6.34 2.14
N ARG A 38 14.42 -5.85 1.83
CA ARG A 38 15.63 -6.68 1.81
C ARG A 38 15.90 -7.32 3.16
N GLY A 39 15.75 -6.58 4.25
CA GLY A 39 15.93 -7.13 5.60
C GLY A 39 14.95 -8.25 5.91
N VAL A 40 13.67 -8.10 5.55
CA VAL A 40 12.67 -9.15 5.75
C VAL A 40 12.94 -10.34 4.84
N LEU A 41 13.24 -10.11 3.56
CA LEU A 41 13.57 -11.14 2.59
C LEU A 41 14.71 -12.03 3.07
N GLU A 42 15.84 -11.46 3.47
CA GLU A 42 17.00 -12.21 3.93
C GLU A 42 16.69 -13.02 5.21
N LEU A 43 15.93 -12.44 6.15
CA LEU A 43 15.50 -13.18 7.34
C LEU A 43 14.62 -14.38 6.96
N VAL A 44 13.60 -14.17 6.11
CA VAL A 44 12.70 -15.24 5.67
C VAL A 44 13.46 -16.32 4.92
N ARG A 45 14.29 -15.93 3.94
CA ARG A 45 15.14 -16.82 3.14
C ARG A 45 16.02 -17.69 4.03
N SER A 46 16.73 -17.08 4.98
CA SER A 46 17.63 -17.79 5.91
C SER A 46 16.92 -18.81 6.82
N TRP A 47 15.60 -18.67 6.99
CA TRP A 47 14.78 -19.54 7.81
C TRP A 47 14.15 -20.67 7.00
N ILE A 48 13.40 -20.34 5.94
CA ILE A 48 12.57 -21.31 5.22
C ILE A 48 13.40 -22.30 4.38
N THR A 49 14.62 -21.91 3.98
CA THR A 49 15.52 -22.77 3.20
C THR A 49 16.18 -23.88 4.02
N ARG A 50 16.07 -23.83 5.37
CA ARG A 50 16.65 -24.85 6.25
C ARG A 50 15.97 -26.21 6.09
N SER A 51 14.65 -26.22 5.98
CA SER A 51 13.86 -27.41 5.64
C SER A 51 12.40 -27.02 5.37
N PRO A 52 11.60 -27.90 4.73
CA PRO A 52 10.17 -27.68 4.53
C PRO A 52 9.34 -27.50 5.82
N LYS A 53 9.92 -27.76 7.00
CA LYS A 53 9.28 -27.60 8.32
C LYS A 53 9.54 -26.23 8.96
N HIS A 54 10.42 -25.42 8.36
CA HIS A 54 10.69 -24.07 8.83
C HIS A 54 9.68 -23.12 8.20
N VAL A 55 8.89 -22.46 9.05
CA VAL A 55 7.78 -21.62 8.62
C VAL A 55 7.90 -20.24 9.27
N VAL A 56 7.40 -19.22 8.58
CA VAL A 56 7.40 -17.83 9.02
C VAL A 56 5.97 -17.35 9.18
N TRP A 57 5.71 -16.66 10.29
CA TRP A 57 4.50 -15.90 10.49
C TRP A 57 4.77 -14.40 10.46
N LEU A 58 4.25 -13.73 9.43
CA LEU A 58 4.19 -12.29 9.29
C LEU A 58 3.00 -11.75 10.10
N ASN A 59 3.27 -11.29 11.32
CA ASN A 59 2.28 -10.71 12.23
C ASN A 59 1.94 -9.27 11.82
N CYS A 60 1.12 -9.15 10.77
CA CYS A 60 0.68 -7.90 10.17
C CYS A 60 -0.52 -7.32 10.93
N LYS A 61 -0.44 -6.05 11.36
CA LYS A 61 -1.49 -5.41 12.18
C LYS A 61 -2.61 -4.77 11.36
N ALA A 62 -2.28 -3.98 10.33
CA ALA A 62 -3.26 -3.30 9.47
C ALA A 62 -3.79 -4.23 8.37
N ALA A 63 -5.07 -4.17 7.99
CA ALA A 63 -5.66 -5.10 6.99
C ALA A 63 -4.94 -5.06 5.63
N TYR A 64 -4.52 -3.88 5.20
CA TYR A 64 -3.95 -3.60 3.88
C TYR A 64 -2.58 -2.94 3.96
N GLY A 65 -1.90 -2.89 2.81
CA GLY A 65 -0.65 -2.20 2.58
C GLY A 65 0.59 -3.07 2.76
N TYR A 66 0.42 -4.36 3.04
CA TYR A 66 1.51 -5.34 3.11
C TYR A 66 1.65 -6.16 1.82
N GLU A 67 0.80 -5.93 0.82
CA GLU A 67 0.75 -6.71 -0.41
C GLU A 67 2.09 -6.65 -1.16
N TYR A 68 2.74 -5.49 -1.17
CA TYR A 68 4.05 -5.33 -1.80
C TYR A 68 5.16 -6.15 -1.10
N LEU A 69 5.02 -6.42 0.21
CA LEU A 69 5.91 -7.33 0.93
C LEU A 69 5.62 -8.78 0.55
N PHE A 70 4.33 -9.15 0.45
CA PHE A 70 3.92 -10.52 0.11
C PHE A 70 4.34 -10.89 -1.31
N THR A 71 4.06 -10.01 -2.28
CA THR A 71 4.47 -10.18 -3.67
C THR A 71 5.99 -10.31 -3.78
N ASN A 72 6.76 -9.38 -3.20
CA ASN A 72 8.23 -9.45 -3.22
C ASN A 72 8.77 -10.76 -2.61
N LEU A 73 8.29 -11.18 -1.44
CA LEU A 73 8.71 -12.46 -0.83
C LEU A 73 8.35 -13.66 -1.70
N SER A 74 7.17 -13.64 -2.29
CA SER A 74 6.67 -14.74 -3.11
C SER A 74 7.44 -14.87 -4.41
N GLU A 75 7.72 -13.76 -5.07
CA GLU A 75 8.46 -13.66 -6.32
C GLU A 75 9.93 -14.11 -6.12
N GLU A 76 10.58 -13.65 -5.04
CA GLU A 76 11.97 -13.95 -4.74
C GLU A 76 12.23 -15.36 -4.19
N LEU A 77 11.21 -16.01 -3.61
CA LEU A 77 11.35 -17.30 -2.94
C LEU A 77 10.54 -18.42 -3.60
N GLY A 78 9.68 -18.10 -4.58
CA GLY A 78 8.83 -19.07 -5.26
C GLY A 78 7.76 -19.69 -4.34
N VAL A 79 7.34 -18.98 -3.29
CA VAL A 79 6.40 -19.48 -2.27
C VAL A 79 5.19 -18.56 -2.16
N GLN A 80 3.97 -19.09 -2.21
CA GLN A 80 2.77 -18.28 -1.98
C GLN A 80 2.58 -17.96 -0.50
N VAL A 81 2.07 -16.77 -0.19
CA VAL A 81 1.80 -16.33 1.18
C VAL A 81 0.38 -16.70 1.60
N HIS A 82 0.24 -17.43 2.71
CA HIS A 82 -1.07 -17.80 3.25
C HIS A 82 -1.77 -16.60 3.90
N VAL A 83 -2.98 -16.29 3.43
CA VAL A 83 -3.88 -15.27 3.99
C VAL A 83 -5.26 -15.86 4.26
N ASP A 84 -6.04 -15.24 5.13
CA ASP A 84 -7.37 -15.78 5.51
C ASP A 84 -8.40 -15.70 4.37
N LYS A 85 -8.26 -14.70 3.50
CA LYS A 85 -9.22 -14.31 2.47
C LYS A 85 -8.50 -13.73 1.25
N LEU A 86 -9.01 -14.02 0.04
CA LEU A 86 -8.45 -13.57 -1.25
C LEU A 86 -9.43 -12.73 -2.07
N ASP A 87 -10.69 -12.70 -1.68
CA ASP A 87 -11.84 -12.15 -2.41
C ASP A 87 -11.65 -10.69 -2.84
N MET A 88 -10.96 -9.91 -2.02
CA MET A 88 -10.60 -8.52 -2.31
C MET A 88 -9.59 -8.36 -3.47
N PHE A 89 -8.76 -9.36 -3.74
CA PHE A 89 -7.72 -9.35 -4.78
C PHE A 89 -8.15 -10.03 -6.08
N LYS A 90 -9.43 -10.46 -6.19
CA LYS A 90 -9.93 -11.23 -7.34
C LYS A 90 -9.68 -10.58 -8.71
N ASN A 91 -9.63 -9.25 -8.76
CA ASN A 91 -9.41 -8.45 -9.97
C ASN A 91 -8.00 -7.83 -10.02
N MET A 92 -7.08 -8.30 -9.18
CA MET A 92 -5.70 -7.80 -9.05
C MET A 92 -4.74 -8.97 -9.26
N PRO A 93 -4.57 -9.46 -10.50
CA PRO A 93 -3.79 -10.67 -10.80
C PRO A 93 -2.34 -10.55 -10.30
N ASP A 94 -1.75 -9.37 -10.40
CA ASP A 94 -0.37 -9.07 -9.95
C ASP A 94 -0.16 -9.29 -8.44
N ILE A 95 -1.24 -9.30 -7.65
CA ILE A 95 -1.20 -9.63 -6.22
C ILE A 95 -1.68 -11.06 -6.00
N LEU A 96 -2.79 -11.44 -6.63
CA LEU A 96 -3.54 -12.67 -6.35
C LEU A 96 -2.69 -13.92 -6.50
N HIS A 97 -1.83 -14.00 -7.52
CA HIS A 97 -1.05 -15.21 -7.79
C HIS A 97 0.05 -15.48 -6.74
N HIS A 98 0.42 -14.47 -5.95
CA HIS A 98 1.38 -14.60 -4.84
C HIS A 98 0.73 -15.03 -3.51
N LEU A 99 -0.60 -15.10 -3.46
CA LEU A 99 -1.35 -15.38 -2.25
C LEU A 99 -2.07 -16.72 -2.34
N THR A 100 -2.34 -17.34 -1.19
CA THR A 100 -3.11 -18.59 -1.12
C THR A 100 -3.95 -18.67 0.15
N THR A 101 -5.05 -19.41 0.11
CA THR A 101 -5.79 -19.85 1.31
C THR A 101 -5.39 -21.27 1.74
N ASP A 102 -4.54 -21.96 0.96
CA ASP A 102 -3.97 -23.22 1.39
C ASP A 102 -2.99 -22.98 2.54
N ARG A 103 -3.24 -23.67 3.65
CA ARG A 103 -2.39 -23.60 4.83
C ARG A 103 -1.05 -24.27 4.56
N ASN A 104 -0.90 -25.14 3.57
CA ASN A 104 0.33 -25.91 3.32
C ASN A 104 1.41 -25.09 2.58
N THR A 105 1.84 -23.99 3.18
CA THR A 105 2.94 -23.12 2.69
C THR A 105 3.90 -22.80 3.84
N GLN A 106 5.07 -22.25 3.54
CA GLN A 106 6.06 -21.85 4.56
C GLN A 106 5.88 -20.41 5.05
N ILE A 107 5.17 -19.54 4.31
CA ILE A 107 5.01 -18.13 4.67
C ILE A 107 3.54 -17.82 4.96
N HIS A 108 3.27 -17.33 6.16
CA HIS A 108 1.92 -17.04 6.64
C HIS A 108 1.74 -15.58 7.02
N ALA A 109 0.66 -14.97 6.55
CA ALA A 109 0.16 -13.67 6.99
C ALA A 109 -1.29 -13.74 7.52
N CYS A 110 -1.77 -14.95 7.82
CA CYS A 110 -3.07 -15.19 8.46
C CYS A 110 -3.19 -14.52 9.82
N ARG A 111 -4.42 -14.13 10.16
CA ARG A 111 -4.74 -13.38 11.37
C ARG A 111 -5.69 -14.16 12.24
N HIS A 112 -5.55 -13.95 13.53
CA HIS A 112 -6.52 -14.41 14.51
C HIS A 112 -6.62 -13.38 15.63
N PRO A 113 -7.81 -13.08 16.17
CA PRO A 113 -7.97 -12.13 17.27
C PRO A 113 -7.06 -12.45 18.49
N LYS A 114 -6.83 -13.74 18.72
CA LYS A 114 -5.91 -14.28 19.76
C LYS A 114 -4.55 -14.75 19.22
N ALA A 115 -4.11 -14.26 18.07
CA ALA A 115 -2.90 -14.76 17.39
C ALA A 115 -1.63 -14.65 18.25
N GLU A 116 -1.50 -13.60 19.06
CA GLU A 116 -0.34 -13.44 19.95
C GLU A 116 -0.33 -14.49 21.08
N GLU A 117 -1.51 -14.94 21.55
CA GLU A 117 -1.62 -16.05 22.50
C GLU A 117 -1.25 -17.39 21.85
N TYR A 118 -1.71 -17.68 20.62
CA TYR A 118 -1.36 -18.92 19.92
C TYR A 118 0.14 -19.04 19.64
N PHE A 119 0.80 -17.93 19.34
CA PHE A 119 2.23 -17.95 19.06
C PHE A 119 3.08 -18.25 20.29
N GLN A 120 2.62 -17.91 21.51
CA GLN A 120 3.28 -18.35 22.74
C GLN A 120 3.37 -19.88 22.85
N TRP A 121 2.47 -20.59 22.18
CA TRP A 121 2.47 -22.06 22.09
C TRP A 121 3.18 -22.59 20.84
N ASN A 122 3.98 -21.77 20.14
CA ASN A 122 4.60 -22.08 18.85
C ASN A 122 3.59 -22.52 17.76
N LYS A 123 2.36 -21.99 17.81
CA LYS A 123 1.30 -22.31 16.84
C LYS A 123 1.05 -21.16 15.88
N LEU A 124 0.85 -21.49 14.62
CA LEU A 124 0.36 -20.56 13.61
C LEU A 124 -1.12 -20.21 13.88
N PRO A 125 -1.56 -18.97 13.60
CA PRO A 125 -2.95 -18.55 13.84
C PRO A 125 -4.00 -19.40 13.10
N CYS A 126 -3.66 -19.90 11.91
CA CYS A 126 -4.52 -20.76 11.11
C CYS A 126 -4.57 -22.22 11.59
N GLY A 127 -3.91 -22.54 12.72
CA GLY A 127 -3.88 -23.88 13.29
C GLY A 127 -3.17 -24.91 12.41
N MET A 128 -2.29 -24.49 11.49
CA MET A 128 -1.52 -25.44 10.70
C MET A 128 -0.65 -26.29 11.62
N ALA A 129 -0.75 -27.61 11.44
CA ALA A 129 0.09 -28.60 12.08
C ALA A 129 0.71 -29.49 11.00
N SER A 130 1.89 -30.06 11.28
CA SER A 130 2.54 -30.99 10.36
C SER A 130 1.68 -32.23 10.13
N LYS A 131 1.52 -32.62 8.86
CA LYS A 131 0.86 -33.88 8.45
C LYS A 131 1.51 -35.12 9.06
N THR A 132 2.77 -35.03 9.49
CA THR A 132 3.58 -36.15 9.99
C THR A 132 3.78 -36.15 11.51
N LYS A 133 2.95 -35.42 12.29
CA LYS A 133 3.11 -35.21 13.75
C LYS A 133 4.45 -34.59 14.17
N THR A 134 5.25 -34.09 13.23
CA THR A 134 6.53 -33.43 13.53
C THR A 134 6.33 -31.95 13.81
N VAL A 135 7.08 -31.38 14.77
CA VAL A 135 6.92 -29.99 15.17
C VAL A 135 7.38 -29.05 14.05
N LEU A 136 6.62 -27.98 13.79
CA LEU A 136 7.02 -26.92 12.87
C LEU A 136 7.97 -25.94 13.58
N HIS A 137 9.01 -25.50 12.89
CA HIS A 137 9.93 -24.49 13.42
C HIS A 137 9.46 -23.11 12.96
N THR A 138 8.69 -22.45 13.82
CA THR A 138 8.04 -21.18 13.49
C THR A 138 8.82 -19.99 14.06
N ILE A 139 9.06 -18.97 13.25
CA ILE A 139 9.42 -17.62 13.74
C ILE A 139 8.28 -16.63 13.45
N SER A 140 8.13 -15.63 14.31
CA SER A 140 7.25 -14.49 14.08
C SER A 140 8.06 -13.26 13.66
N ILE A 141 7.59 -12.55 12.65
CA ILE A 141 8.12 -11.27 12.21
C ILE A 141 6.98 -10.26 12.30
N LYS A 142 7.16 -9.22 13.11
CA LYS A 142 6.20 -8.13 13.27
C LYS A 142 6.73 -6.87 12.57
N PRO A 143 6.18 -6.49 11.40
CA PRO A 143 6.50 -5.21 10.75
C PRO A 143 6.03 -4.03 11.63
N SER A 144 6.90 -3.07 11.92
CA SER A 144 6.60 -1.92 12.78
C SER A 144 7.57 -0.76 12.57
N THR A 145 7.05 0.47 12.53
CA THR A 145 7.86 1.70 12.42
C THR A 145 8.20 2.31 13.79
N MET A 146 7.18 2.43 14.66
CA MET A 146 7.30 3.18 15.92
C MET A 146 8.43 2.70 16.82
N TRP A 147 8.66 1.38 16.85
CA TRP A 147 9.70 0.78 17.67
C TRP A 147 11.12 1.24 17.26
N PHE A 148 11.32 1.65 16.01
CA PHE A 148 12.62 2.11 15.51
C PHE A 148 12.85 3.61 15.73
N GLY A 149 11.81 4.44 15.73
CA GLY A 149 11.94 5.88 15.95
C GLY A 149 12.29 6.30 17.38
N GLU A 150 12.15 5.40 18.35
CA GLU A 150 12.63 5.62 19.72
C GLU A 150 14.16 5.41 19.85
N ARG A 151 14.84 4.92 18.80
CA ARG A 151 16.27 4.60 18.84
C ARG A 151 17.08 5.75 18.23
N THR A 152 18.05 6.25 18.98
CA THR A 152 18.93 7.36 18.59
C THR A 152 19.99 7.01 17.53
N ARG A 153 20.12 5.74 17.13
CA ARG A 153 21.10 5.28 16.12
C ARG A 153 20.43 4.46 15.02
N LYS A 154 20.90 4.59 13.78
CA LYS A 154 20.55 3.68 12.67
C LYS A 154 20.97 2.26 13.06
N THR A 155 20.01 1.46 13.46
CA THR A 155 20.21 0.03 13.75
C THR A 155 19.77 -0.82 12.58
N ASN A 156 20.14 -2.10 12.60
CA ASN A 156 19.62 -3.09 11.67
C ASN A 156 18.08 -3.01 11.57
N VAL A 157 17.54 -3.10 10.36
CA VAL A 157 16.09 -3.10 10.09
C VAL A 157 15.39 -4.31 10.70
N ILE A 158 16.14 -5.37 11.00
CA ILE A 158 15.67 -6.53 11.74
C ILE A 158 16.20 -6.49 13.17
N VAL A 159 15.30 -6.70 14.14
CA VAL A 159 15.66 -6.83 15.55
C VAL A 159 15.01 -8.07 16.13
N ARG A 160 15.83 -8.93 16.73
CA ARG A 160 15.36 -10.08 17.49
C ARG A 160 14.83 -9.63 18.85
N THR A 161 13.59 -9.96 19.17
CA THR A 161 12.92 -9.60 20.44
C THR A 161 12.65 -10.80 21.34
N GLY A 162 12.90 -12.01 20.86
CA GLY A 162 12.79 -13.26 21.61
C GLY A 162 13.47 -14.40 20.86
N GLU A 163 13.38 -15.62 21.39
CA GLU A 163 14.01 -16.79 20.77
C GLU A 163 13.51 -17.00 19.33
N SER A 164 12.20 -16.92 19.11
CA SER A 164 11.55 -17.11 17.81
C SER A 164 10.78 -15.87 17.34
N SER A 165 11.13 -14.68 17.84
CA SER A 165 10.37 -13.45 17.59
C SER A 165 11.26 -12.32 17.12
N TYR A 166 10.84 -11.66 16.05
CA TYR A 166 11.54 -10.57 15.40
C TYR A 166 10.60 -9.40 15.13
N ARG A 167 11.17 -8.19 15.14
CA ARG A 167 10.57 -6.97 14.62
C ARG A 167 11.33 -6.56 13.38
N ALA A 168 10.59 -6.18 12.35
CA ALA A 168 11.14 -5.64 11.11
C ALA A 168 10.69 -4.19 10.96
N CYS A 169 11.62 -3.30 10.61
CA CYS A 169 11.28 -1.93 10.26
C CYS A 169 10.41 -1.96 9.02
N PHE A 170 9.28 -1.26 9.07
CA PHE A 170 8.32 -1.17 7.98
C PHE A 170 7.44 0.04 8.24
N SER A 171 7.30 0.93 7.28
CA SER A 171 6.49 2.14 7.43
C SER A 171 5.43 2.27 6.35
N PHE A 172 4.26 2.76 6.79
CA PHE A 172 3.18 3.23 5.92
C PHE A 172 3.21 4.74 5.69
N HIS A 173 4.01 5.46 6.49
CA HIS A 173 4.01 6.91 6.56
C HIS A 173 5.43 7.44 6.37
N SER A 174 5.52 8.65 5.85
CA SER A 174 6.79 9.33 5.64
C SER A 174 7.49 9.68 6.95
N SER A 175 8.83 9.72 6.93
CA SER A 175 9.64 10.22 8.04
C SER A 175 9.47 11.73 8.21
N TYR A 176 9.94 12.26 9.33
CA TYR A 176 9.95 13.71 9.54
C TYR A 176 10.78 14.45 8.49
N SER A 177 11.96 13.92 8.09
CA SER A 177 12.76 14.53 7.03
C SER A 177 12.07 14.51 5.67
N GLU A 178 11.36 13.42 5.34
CA GLU A 178 10.59 13.31 4.09
C GLU A 178 9.39 14.26 4.05
N ILE A 179 8.68 14.42 5.17
CA ILE A 179 7.60 15.42 5.31
C ILE A 179 8.16 16.83 5.09
N LYS A 180 9.31 17.14 5.71
CA LYS A 180 9.98 18.43 5.54
C LYS A 180 10.40 18.66 4.10
N ASP A 181 11.02 17.67 3.46
CA ASP A 181 11.47 17.75 2.07
C ASP A 181 10.28 18.00 1.13
N PHE A 182 9.21 17.21 1.28
CA PHE A 182 7.98 17.35 0.52
C PHE A 182 7.37 18.75 0.66
N LEU A 183 7.20 19.26 1.89
CA LEU A 183 6.63 20.59 2.09
C LEU A 183 7.57 21.71 1.62
N SER A 184 8.89 21.55 1.77
CA SER A 184 9.87 22.53 1.28
C SER A 184 9.82 22.63 -0.25
N TYR A 185 9.67 21.49 -0.93
CA TYR A 185 9.55 21.42 -2.38
C TYR A 185 8.25 22.04 -2.88
N ILE A 186 7.13 21.77 -2.20
CA ILE A 186 5.82 22.30 -2.58
C ILE A 186 5.66 23.79 -2.21
N CYS A 187 6.26 24.19 -1.10
CA CYS A 187 6.26 25.54 -0.55
C CYS A 187 4.85 26.19 -0.53
N PRO A 188 3.84 25.56 0.09
CA PRO A 188 2.46 26.07 0.04
C PRO A 188 2.28 27.34 0.88
N VAL A 189 1.15 28.04 0.72
CA VAL A 189 0.81 29.17 1.62
C VAL A 189 0.46 28.67 3.02
N ASN A 190 -0.29 27.57 3.11
CA ASN A 190 -0.71 26.95 4.37
C ASN A 190 -0.46 25.44 4.38
N ALA A 191 -0.13 24.89 5.54
CA ALA A 191 -0.06 23.45 5.79
C ALA A 191 -0.88 23.10 7.04
N TYR A 192 -1.72 22.07 6.91
CA TYR A 192 -2.62 21.61 7.97
C TYR A 192 -2.37 20.13 8.27
N PRO A 193 -2.09 19.77 9.54
CA PRO A 193 -1.84 18.38 9.93
C PRO A 193 -3.14 17.57 9.92
N ASN A 194 -3.15 16.44 9.21
CA ASN A 194 -4.29 15.50 9.25
C ASN A 194 -4.27 14.64 10.53
N VAL A 195 -3.11 14.49 11.16
CA VAL A 195 -2.89 13.61 12.33
C VAL A 195 -2.00 14.31 13.36
N ILE A 196 -2.31 14.21 14.64
CA ILE A 196 -1.42 14.71 15.69
C ILE A 196 -0.60 13.54 16.24
N PRO A 197 0.75 13.54 16.10
CA PRO A 197 1.59 12.49 16.66
C PRO A 197 1.36 12.30 18.15
N ILE A 198 1.43 11.04 18.60
CA ILE A 198 1.27 10.71 20.02
C ILE A 198 2.34 11.45 20.84
N GLY A 199 1.88 12.17 21.87
CA GLY A 199 2.72 12.96 22.76
C GLY A 199 3.01 14.38 22.29
N LEU A 200 2.45 14.82 21.16
CA LEU A 200 2.53 16.22 20.69
C LEU A 200 1.17 16.92 20.73
N THR A 201 1.21 18.25 20.63
CA THR A 201 0.04 19.12 20.48
C THR A 201 -0.08 19.62 19.05
N VAL A 202 -1.27 20.09 18.67
CA VAL A 202 -1.51 20.75 17.37
C VAL A 202 -0.53 21.90 17.17
N ASP A 203 -0.37 22.77 18.16
CA ASP A 203 0.53 23.93 18.08
C ASP A 203 1.97 23.50 17.81
N LYS A 204 2.44 22.44 18.46
CA LYS A 204 3.81 21.96 18.28
C LYS A 204 4.05 21.43 16.87
N VAL A 205 3.09 20.69 16.32
CA VAL A 205 3.16 20.22 14.94
C VAL A 205 3.12 21.41 13.98
N MET A 206 2.21 22.36 14.20
CA MET A 206 2.12 23.57 13.39
C MET A 206 3.42 24.38 13.42
N ASP A 207 4.12 24.47 14.55
CA ASP A 207 5.42 25.13 14.66
C ASP A 207 6.51 24.45 13.82
N PHE A 208 6.43 23.13 13.60
CA PHE A 208 7.32 22.44 12.67
C PHE A 208 7.00 22.72 11.21
N LEU A 209 5.72 22.92 10.87
CA LEU A 209 5.26 23.10 9.48
C LEU A 209 5.34 24.56 9.00
N LYS A 210 5.07 25.54 9.87
CA LYS A 210 5.04 26.97 9.54
C LYS A 210 6.30 27.45 8.78
N PRO A 211 7.54 27.09 9.17
CA PRO A 211 8.74 27.54 8.47
C PRO A 211 8.87 27.02 7.03
N LEU A 212 8.08 26.01 6.66
CA LEU A 212 8.08 25.39 5.32
C LEU A 212 7.03 26.01 4.39
N CYS A 213 6.21 26.93 4.90
CA CYS A 213 5.17 27.62 4.16
C CYS A 213 5.66 29.01 3.73
N ARG A 214 5.22 29.48 2.56
CA ARG A 214 5.48 30.86 2.13
C ARG A 214 4.51 31.82 2.80
N SER A 215 5.01 32.96 3.26
CA SER A 215 4.18 34.03 3.80
C SER A 215 3.20 34.50 2.72
N SER A 216 1.91 34.59 3.06
CA SER A 216 0.93 35.21 2.17
C SER A 216 1.34 36.67 1.93
N GLN A 217 1.79 37.00 0.72
CA GLN A 217 1.50 38.34 0.23
C GLN A 217 -0.02 38.39 0.13
N CYS A 218 -0.61 39.39 0.79
CA CYS A 218 -2.05 39.59 0.92
C CYS A 218 -2.72 39.60 -0.48
N ALA A 219 -3.15 38.44 -0.92
CA ALA A 219 -3.96 38.27 -2.12
C ALA A 219 -5.07 37.31 -1.71
N GLU A 220 -6.27 37.85 -1.55
CA GLU A 220 -7.46 37.04 -1.32
C GLU A 220 -7.53 35.91 -2.35
N PRO A 221 -7.91 34.69 -1.95
CA PRO A 221 -8.07 33.58 -2.87
C PRO A 221 -9.14 33.94 -3.90
N LYS A 222 -8.70 34.33 -5.11
CA LYS A 222 -9.59 34.65 -6.23
C LYS A 222 -10.15 33.32 -6.75
N TYR A 223 -11.30 32.91 -6.23
CA TYR A 223 -11.99 31.70 -6.68
C TYR A 223 -12.18 31.74 -8.20
N LYS A 224 -11.48 30.86 -8.91
CA LYS A 224 -11.75 30.56 -10.32
C LYS A 224 -12.58 29.29 -10.36
N PRO A 225 -13.87 29.36 -10.73
CA PRO A 225 -14.68 28.16 -10.88
C PRO A 225 -13.99 27.21 -11.87
N LEU A 226 -13.89 25.95 -11.48
CA LEU A 226 -13.59 24.86 -12.40
C LEU A 226 -14.66 24.91 -13.48
N GLY A 227 -14.28 25.32 -14.70
CA GLY A 227 -15.24 25.60 -15.77
C GLY A 227 -16.26 24.46 -15.98
N LYS A 228 -17.37 24.76 -16.67
CA LYS A 228 -18.47 23.81 -16.87
C LYS A 228 -17.95 22.44 -17.32
N LEU A 229 -18.37 21.39 -16.60
CA LEU A 229 -18.04 20.00 -16.91
C LEU A 229 -18.43 19.71 -18.36
N LYS A 230 -17.47 19.57 -19.27
CA LYS A 230 -17.76 19.23 -20.66
C LYS A 230 -18.24 17.78 -20.69
N ARG A 231 -19.50 17.58 -21.07
CA ARG A 231 -20.06 16.25 -21.35
C ARG A 231 -19.12 15.55 -22.35
N ALA A 232 -18.75 14.31 -22.07
CA ALA A 232 -18.03 13.50 -23.04
C ALA A 232 -18.81 13.50 -24.36
N ARG A 233 -18.14 13.81 -25.48
CA ARG A 233 -18.73 13.70 -26.81
C ARG A 233 -19.12 12.24 -27.01
N THR A 234 -20.42 11.96 -27.04
CA THR A 234 -20.91 10.69 -27.57
C THR A 234 -20.52 10.67 -29.05
N VAL A 235 -19.52 9.88 -29.39
CA VAL A 235 -19.26 9.55 -30.80
C VAL A 235 -20.40 8.65 -31.21
N HIS A 236 -21.39 9.20 -31.92
CA HIS A 236 -22.34 8.38 -32.66
C HIS A 236 -21.53 7.62 -33.72
N LEU A 237 -21.41 6.29 -33.57
CA LEU A 237 -21.09 5.44 -34.71
C LEU A 237 -22.30 5.50 -35.64
N ASP A 238 -22.15 6.20 -36.76
CA ASP A 238 -23.11 6.10 -37.86
C ASP A 238 -23.12 4.66 -38.37
N SER A 239 -24.23 3.98 -38.12
CA SER A 239 -24.54 2.66 -38.65
C SER A 239 -24.65 2.74 -40.17
N VAL A 240 -23.83 1.96 -40.85
CA VAL A 240 -23.83 1.73 -42.31
C VAL A 240 -25.23 1.29 -42.77
N ASP A 241 -25.87 2.14 -43.57
CA ASP A 241 -27.16 1.88 -44.18
C ASP A 241 -27.03 0.81 -45.27
N THR A 242 -27.39 -0.43 -44.94
CA THR A 242 -27.38 -1.56 -45.88
C THR A 242 -28.77 -1.69 -46.48
N THR A 243 -29.04 -0.95 -47.55
CA THR A 243 -30.30 -1.06 -48.30
C THR A 243 -30.30 -2.34 -49.13
N ILE A 244 -30.86 -3.42 -48.57
CA ILE A 244 -31.19 -4.65 -49.29
C ILE A 244 -32.37 -4.37 -50.22
N ARG A 245 -32.13 -4.40 -51.54
CA ARG A 245 -33.17 -4.35 -52.57
C ARG A 245 -34.01 -5.64 -52.53
N THR A 246 -35.30 -5.52 -52.22
CA THR A 246 -36.28 -6.61 -52.41
C THR A 246 -36.92 -6.54 -53.80
N PRO A 247 -37.27 -7.68 -54.43
CA PRO A 247 -37.65 -7.75 -55.85
C PRO A 247 -39.12 -7.40 -56.09
N ARG A 248 -39.42 -6.73 -57.20
CA ARG A 248 -40.80 -6.44 -57.65
C ARG A 248 -41.56 -7.73 -58.02
N PRO A 249 -42.83 -7.89 -57.64
CA PRO A 249 -43.65 -8.99 -58.13
C PRO A 249 -44.13 -8.73 -59.57
N ARG A 250 -43.92 -9.71 -60.47
CA ARG A 250 -44.57 -9.81 -61.78
C ARG A 250 -46.05 -10.18 -61.57
N LYS A 251 -46.98 -9.38 -62.11
CA LYS A 251 -48.35 -9.86 -62.40
C LYS A 251 -48.47 -10.15 -63.89
N MET A 252 -48.95 -11.36 -64.17
CA MET A 252 -49.20 -11.92 -65.50
C MET A 252 -50.38 -11.25 -66.21
N LYS A 253 -50.31 -11.27 -67.54
CA LYS A 253 -51.35 -10.90 -68.51
C LYS A 253 -52.58 -11.81 -68.39
N GLY A 254 -53.76 -11.27 -68.71
CA GLY A 254 -54.97 -12.04 -69.00
C GLY A 254 -56.05 -11.20 -69.70
N CYS A 255 -56.37 -11.60 -70.94
CA CYS A 255 -57.36 -11.18 -71.94
C CYS A 255 -58.54 -10.24 -71.60
N SER A 256 -58.72 -9.28 -72.53
CA SER A 256 -59.92 -8.97 -73.34
C SER A 256 -61.32 -9.26 -72.78
N GLN A 257 -62.17 -8.23 -72.68
CA GLN A 257 -63.03 -7.74 -73.77
C GLN A 257 -63.19 -6.22 -73.65
#